data_AF-A0AAU8PG14-F1
#
_entry.id   AF-A0AAU8PG14-F1
#
_cell.length_a   1.000
_cell.length_b   1.000
_cell.length_c   1.000
_cell.angle_alpha   90.00
_cell.angle_beta   90.00
_cell.angle_gamma   90.00
#
_symmetry.space_group_name_H-M   'P 1'
#
loop_
_entity.id
_entity.type
_entity.pdbx_description
1 polymer ?
#
loop_
_entity_poly.entity_id
_entity_poly.type
_entity_poly.pdbx_seq_one_letter_code
_entity_poly.pdbx_strand_id
1 'polypeptide(L)'
;MLLYAFKGGRDTVDSARMNSIFAANDLKLVFEGSKWLEGTGNGTRELNLSTNTFGINTSSSGTYPVCRMEFQAVRYGEGADLAVEVWDSQGTVVFTVTLPAKLFTYPASTVSVPLSGVGDGGRVVFKQAGDAANHVRLIAADTTYESNTYLLQGSSWVQTYQLKYTMYVAMGNDYLTHTVLDNTAFTWLKYDADGNLTEVCRWMLNVDGEVAVYDRIQVSYVDGVPVEWKVVP
;
A
#
# COMPACT_ATOMS: atom_id res chain seq x y z
N MET A 1 -14.82 -13.21 -13.98
CA MET A 1 -14.45 -13.53 -15.38
C MET A 1 -12.93 -13.63 -15.41
N LEU A 2 -12.33 -14.75 -15.85
CA LEU A 2 -10.86 -14.88 -15.89
C LEU A 2 -10.29 -14.03 -17.04
N LEU A 3 -9.39 -13.11 -16.72
CA LEU A 3 -8.60 -12.38 -17.71
C LEU A 3 -7.43 -13.27 -18.14
N TYR A 4 -7.41 -13.71 -19.40
CA TYR A 4 -6.22 -14.33 -19.99
C TYR A 4 -5.31 -13.22 -20.54
N ALA A 5 -4.06 -13.16 -20.07
CA ALA A 5 -3.04 -12.32 -20.67
C ALA A 5 -2.77 -12.76 -22.13
N PHE A 6 -2.70 -11.77 -23.01
CA PHE A 6 -2.60 -11.91 -24.47
C PHE A 6 -1.47 -12.85 -24.90
N LYS A 7 -1.81 -13.96 -25.54
CA LYS A 7 -0.84 -14.85 -26.20
C LYS A 7 -0.64 -14.38 -27.64
N GLY A 8 0.51 -13.77 -27.92
CA GLY A 8 1.02 -13.50 -29.27
C GLY A 8 0.70 -12.10 -29.79
N GLY A 9 1.65 -11.16 -29.65
CA GLY A 9 1.51 -9.77 -30.06
C GLY A 9 1.29 -9.58 -31.56
N ARG A 10 0.02 -9.59 -31.99
CA ARG A 10 -0.37 -9.36 -33.39
C ARG A 10 -1.44 -8.30 -33.65
N ASP A 11 -2.16 -7.83 -32.62
CA ASP A 11 -3.20 -6.83 -32.84
C ASP A 11 -2.96 -5.56 -32.01
N THR A 12 -2.85 -4.43 -32.68
CA THR A 12 -2.82 -3.09 -32.08
C THR A 12 -4.13 -2.87 -31.31
N VAL A 13 -4.04 -2.46 -30.04
CA VAL A 13 -5.22 -2.13 -29.24
C VAL A 13 -5.89 -0.89 -29.84
N ASP A 14 -7.08 -1.03 -30.41
CA ASP A 14 -7.88 0.11 -30.90
C ASP A 14 -8.60 0.82 -29.73
N SER A 15 -9.02 2.07 -29.96
CA SER A 15 -9.64 2.91 -28.94
C SER A 15 -10.94 2.34 -28.37
N ALA A 16 -11.70 1.57 -29.15
CA ALA A 16 -12.94 0.95 -28.69
C ALA A 16 -12.66 -0.20 -27.72
N ARG A 17 -11.65 -1.03 -28.02
CA ARG A 17 -11.15 -2.07 -27.13
C ARG A 17 -10.54 -1.47 -25.87
N MET A 18 -9.77 -0.39 -26.01
CA MET A 18 -9.20 0.34 -24.87
C MET A 18 -10.30 0.88 -23.95
N ASN A 19 -11.33 1.51 -24.51
CA ASN A 19 -12.48 2.01 -23.76
C ASN A 19 -13.29 0.90 -23.09
N SER A 20 -13.43 -0.26 -23.73
CA SER A 20 -14.10 -1.41 -23.13
C SER A 20 -13.31 -2.00 -21.96
N ILE A 21 -11.97 -1.97 -22.03
CA ILE A 21 -11.09 -2.36 -20.93
C ILE A 21 -11.26 -1.36 -19.78
N PHE A 22 -11.26 -0.06 -20.05
CA PHE A 22 -11.48 0.94 -18.99
C PHE A 22 -12.88 0.86 -18.36
N ALA A 23 -13.91 0.53 -19.14
CA ALA A 23 -15.28 0.40 -18.65
C ALA A 23 -15.57 -0.91 -17.91
N ALA A 24 -14.78 -1.96 -18.15
CA ALA A 24 -14.96 -3.28 -17.52
C ALA A 24 -14.23 -3.43 -16.17
N ASN A 25 -13.39 -2.46 -15.79
CA ASN A 25 -12.61 -2.51 -14.56
C ASN A 25 -13.27 -1.64 -13.48
N ASP A 26 -13.51 -2.21 -12.30
CA ASP A 26 -13.84 -1.46 -11.08
C ASP A 26 -12.58 -0.70 -10.60
N LEU A 27 -12.22 0.36 -11.33
CA LEU A 27 -11.07 1.20 -11.02
C LEU A 27 -11.39 2.02 -9.75
N LYS A 28 -10.93 1.57 -8.59
CA LYS A 28 -10.97 2.37 -7.38
C LYS A 28 -9.83 3.37 -7.39
N LEU A 29 -10.17 4.65 -7.47
CA LEU A 29 -9.22 5.76 -7.44
C LEU A 29 -8.78 6.00 -6.00
N VAL A 30 -7.47 5.96 -5.76
CA VAL A 30 -6.87 6.29 -4.47
C VAL A 30 -6.21 7.63 -4.62
N PHE A 31 -6.68 8.62 -3.86
CA PHE A 31 -6.19 9.98 -3.94
C PHE A 31 -4.93 10.18 -3.09
N GLU A 32 -4.15 11.22 -3.41
CA GLU A 32 -2.93 11.62 -2.68
C GLU A 32 -3.26 11.89 -1.22
N GLY A 33 -4.44 12.47 -1.02
CA GLY A 33 -5.05 12.69 0.28
C GLY A 33 -4.37 13.81 1.05
N SER A 34 -5.12 14.50 1.90
CA SER A 34 -4.52 15.34 2.93
C SER A 34 -4.20 14.51 4.17
N LYS A 35 -3.05 14.79 4.80
CA LYS A 35 -2.64 14.13 6.05
C LYS A 35 -3.74 14.33 7.10
N TRP A 36 -4.19 13.22 7.69
CA TRP A 36 -5.29 13.20 8.65
C TRP A 36 -4.86 12.73 10.04
N LEU A 37 -4.20 11.58 10.08
CA LEU A 37 -3.76 10.94 11.31
C LEU A 37 -2.31 10.51 11.14
N GLU A 38 -1.50 10.66 12.17
CA GLU A 38 -0.12 10.22 12.16
C GLU A 38 0.25 9.54 13.48
N GLY A 39 0.96 8.42 13.37
CA GLY A 39 1.71 7.84 14.47
C GLY A 39 3.13 8.39 14.41
N THR A 40 3.47 9.32 15.30
CA THR A 40 4.78 9.98 15.36
C THR A 40 5.79 9.16 16.17
N GLY A 41 5.83 7.86 15.97
CA GLY A 41 6.83 7.03 16.62
C GLY A 41 8.24 7.50 16.25
N ASN A 42 9.09 7.78 17.25
CA ASN A 42 10.46 8.27 17.06
C ASN A 42 11.38 7.30 16.29
N GLY A 43 10.88 6.12 15.91
CA GLY A 43 11.52 5.19 14.99
C GLY A 43 12.69 4.41 15.58
N THR A 44 12.73 4.26 16.90
CA THR A 44 13.81 3.60 17.62
C THR A 44 13.50 2.14 17.97
N ARG A 45 12.26 1.69 17.80
CA ARG A 45 11.82 0.31 18.05
C ARG A 45 11.35 -0.35 16.77
N GLU A 46 11.60 -1.64 16.66
CA GLU A 46 11.17 -2.48 15.55
C GLU A 46 10.21 -3.56 16.05
N LEU A 47 9.00 -3.60 15.49
CA LEU A 47 7.98 -4.61 15.80
C LEU A 47 8.08 -5.77 14.82
N ASN A 48 8.37 -6.96 15.35
CA ASN A 48 8.68 -8.12 14.53
C ASN A 48 7.44 -8.83 13.99
N LEU A 49 7.28 -8.84 12.66
CA LEU A 49 6.20 -9.55 11.96
C LEU A 49 6.46 -11.05 11.77
N SER A 50 7.63 -11.58 12.13
CA SER A 50 7.87 -13.04 12.00
C SER A 50 7.02 -13.88 12.96
N THR A 51 6.57 -13.29 14.07
CA THR A 51 5.80 -14.00 15.12
C THR A 51 4.51 -13.29 15.52
N ASN A 52 4.24 -12.11 14.98
CA ASN A 52 3.16 -11.26 15.46
C ASN A 52 2.37 -10.66 14.30
N THR A 53 1.08 -10.40 14.55
CA THR A 53 0.20 -9.62 13.69
C THR A 53 -0.12 -8.30 14.38
N PHE A 54 0.00 -7.18 13.66
CA PHE A 54 -0.25 -5.84 14.20
C PHE A 54 -1.44 -5.19 13.51
N GLY A 55 -2.09 -4.27 14.19
CA GLY A 55 -3.27 -3.57 13.69
C GLY A 55 -3.26 -2.10 14.05
N ILE A 56 -3.75 -1.25 13.15
CA ILE A 56 -4.00 0.17 13.39
C ILE A 56 -5.48 0.43 13.16
N ASN A 57 -6.20 0.91 14.17
CA ASN A 57 -7.58 1.34 13.98
C ASN A 57 -7.62 2.61 13.14
N THR A 58 -8.51 2.64 12.16
CA THR A 58 -8.81 3.87 11.42
C THR A 58 -9.77 4.72 12.24
N SER A 59 -9.46 6.01 12.33
CA SER A 59 -10.39 7.02 12.84
C SER A 59 -10.55 8.08 11.76
N SER A 60 -11.76 8.22 11.23
CA SER A 60 -12.11 9.34 10.36
C SER A 60 -13.25 10.07 11.05
N SER A 61 -13.07 11.33 11.47
CA SER A 61 -14.09 12.07 12.21
C SER A 61 -15.31 12.51 11.37
N GLY A 62 -15.67 11.72 10.35
CA GLY A 62 -17.01 11.71 9.78
C GLY A 62 -17.21 12.38 8.42
N THR A 63 -16.20 12.96 7.77
CA THR A 63 -16.46 13.73 6.53
C THR A 63 -15.71 13.26 5.30
N TYR A 64 -14.52 12.68 5.45
CA TYR A 64 -13.67 12.30 4.31
C TYR A 64 -13.25 10.84 4.39
N PRO A 65 -13.37 10.05 3.31
CA PRO A 65 -12.95 8.66 3.30
C PRO A 65 -11.41 8.58 3.41
N VAL A 66 -10.92 7.65 4.23
CA VAL A 66 -9.50 7.33 4.28
C VAL A 66 -9.11 6.72 2.93
N CYS A 67 -8.09 7.28 2.29
CA CYS A 67 -7.69 6.89 0.93
C CYS A 67 -6.45 6.01 0.93
N ARG A 68 -5.45 6.32 1.75
CA ARG A 68 -4.21 5.54 1.86
C ARG A 68 -3.56 5.70 3.23
N MET A 69 -2.64 4.81 3.52
CA MET A 69 -1.73 4.91 4.65
C MET A 69 -0.31 4.67 4.19
N GLU A 70 0.60 5.50 4.66
CA GLU A 70 2.03 5.26 4.59
C GLU A 70 2.53 4.72 5.92
N PHE A 71 3.44 3.76 5.89
CA PHE A 71 4.08 3.22 7.09
C PHE A 71 5.56 2.94 6.81
N GLN A 72 6.36 2.94 7.87
CA GLN A 72 7.77 2.59 7.77
C GLN A 72 8.02 1.14 8.17
N ALA A 73 8.77 0.45 7.34
CA ALA A 73 9.16 -0.93 7.56
C ALA A 73 10.59 -1.19 7.08
N VAL A 74 11.23 -2.17 7.71
CA VAL A 74 12.62 -2.57 7.43
C VAL A 74 12.67 -4.05 7.12
N ARG A 75 13.51 -4.40 6.14
CA ARG A 75 13.74 -5.78 5.74
C ARG A 75 14.84 -6.42 6.59
N TYR A 76 14.63 -7.66 7.01
CA TYR A 76 15.64 -8.53 7.61
C TYR A 76 15.87 -9.76 6.74
N GLY A 77 17.14 -10.13 6.52
CA GLY A 77 17.51 -11.18 5.56
C GLY A 77 17.05 -10.83 4.15
N GLU A 78 16.46 -11.81 3.47
CA GLU A 78 15.82 -11.59 2.15
C GLU A 78 14.44 -10.91 2.26
N GLY A 79 13.91 -10.77 3.48
CA GLY A 79 12.57 -10.29 3.75
C GLY A 79 11.50 -11.35 3.51
N ALA A 80 10.25 -10.94 3.69
CA ALA A 80 9.08 -11.75 3.34
C ALA A 80 8.00 -10.85 2.74
N ASP A 81 7.19 -11.41 1.84
CA ASP A 81 6.03 -10.71 1.31
C ASP A 81 5.05 -10.43 2.46
N LEU A 82 4.63 -9.18 2.58
CA LEU A 82 3.79 -8.71 3.67
C LEU A 82 2.35 -8.57 3.18
N ALA A 83 1.46 -9.41 3.71
CA ALA A 83 0.03 -9.22 3.54
C ALA A 83 -0.48 -8.13 4.49
N VAL A 84 -1.08 -7.10 3.92
CA VAL A 84 -1.80 -6.04 4.63
C VAL A 84 -3.28 -6.22 4.34
N GLU A 85 -4.04 -6.58 5.37
CA GLU A 85 -5.49 -6.70 5.30
C GLU A 85 -6.14 -5.40 5.76
N VAL A 86 -7.24 -5.07 5.11
CA VAL A 86 -8.02 -3.89 5.42
C VAL A 86 -9.40 -4.34 5.86
N TRP A 87 -9.74 -4.06 7.11
CA TRP A 87 -10.93 -4.54 7.79
C TRP A 87 -11.94 -3.40 7.96
N ASP A 88 -13.22 -3.69 7.76
CA ASP A 88 -14.29 -2.75 8.08
C ASP A 88 -14.54 -2.67 9.59
N SER A 89 -15.45 -1.80 9.99
CA SER A 89 -15.83 -1.61 11.39
C SER A 89 -16.51 -2.82 12.03
N GLN A 90 -16.91 -3.81 11.24
CA GLN A 90 -17.53 -5.05 11.71
C GLN A 90 -16.52 -6.20 11.80
N GLY A 91 -15.25 -5.93 11.47
CA GLY A 91 -14.17 -6.91 11.48
C GLY A 91 -14.15 -7.81 10.25
N THR A 92 -14.81 -7.42 9.15
CA THR A 92 -14.76 -8.14 7.87
C THR A 92 -13.60 -7.62 7.03
N VAL A 93 -12.84 -8.51 6.40
CA VAL A 93 -11.79 -8.12 5.44
C VAL A 93 -12.44 -7.57 4.17
N VAL A 94 -12.23 -6.28 3.92
CA VAL A 94 -12.70 -5.56 2.72
C VAL A 94 -11.79 -5.87 1.53
N PHE A 95 -10.48 -5.83 1.73
CA PHE A 95 -9.49 -6.28 0.76
C PHE A 95 -8.14 -6.58 1.41
N THR A 96 -7.27 -7.24 0.65
CA THR A 96 -5.91 -7.59 1.05
C THR A 96 -4.94 -7.11 -0.02
N VAL A 97 -3.84 -6.49 0.40
CA VAL A 97 -2.73 -6.12 -0.46
C VAL A 97 -1.50 -6.91 -0.03
N THR A 98 -0.89 -7.62 -0.97
CA THR A 98 0.39 -8.29 -0.73
C THR A 98 1.52 -7.41 -1.23
N LEU A 99 2.40 -7.01 -0.31
CA LEU A 99 3.56 -6.16 -0.57
C LEU A 99 4.81 -7.03 -0.72
N PRO A 100 5.45 -7.05 -1.90
CA PRO A 100 6.70 -7.76 -2.11
C PRO A 100 7.80 -7.42 -1.11
N ALA A 101 8.56 -8.43 -0.67
CA ALA A 101 9.71 -8.28 0.23
C ALA A 101 10.73 -7.23 -0.25
N LYS A 102 10.92 -7.14 -1.58
CA LYS A 102 11.87 -6.21 -2.24
C LYS A 102 11.54 -4.72 -2.09
N LEU A 103 10.35 -4.39 -1.60
CA LEU A 103 9.98 -3.00 -1.32
C LEU A 103 10.55 -2.50 -0.01
N PHE A 104 10.84 -3.44 0.89
CA PHE A 104 11.42 -3.14 2.17
C PHE A 104 12.94 -3.11 2.01
N THR A 105 13.57 -2.04 2.47
CA THR A 105 15.02 -1.89 2.42
C THR A 105 15.62 -1.85 3.82
N TYR A 106 16.95 -1.91 3.87
CA TYR A 106 17.74 -1.45 5.01
C TYR A 106 18.64 -0.31 4.50
N PRO A 107 18.54 0.93 5.03
CA PRO A 107 17.66 1.37 6.12
C PRO A 107 16.16 1.35 5.74
N ALA A 108 15.29 1.51 6.75
CA ALA A 108 13.84 1.40 6.62
C ALA A 108 13.28 2.26 5.48
N SER A 109 12.32 1.70 4.74
CA SER A 109 11.61 2.32 3.63
C SER A 109 10.20 2.73 4.06
N THR A 110 9.70 3.84 3.51
CA THR A 110 8.27 4.19 3.57
C THR A 110 7.51 3.46 2.47
N VAL A 111 6.43 2.78 2.82
CA VAL A 111 5.55 2.07 1.88
C VAL A 111 4.13 2.58 2.02
N SER A 112 3.43 2.76 0.89
CA SER A 112 2.05 3.21 0.85
C SER A 112 1.10 2.07 0.51
N VAL A 113 0.03 1.93 1.29
CA VAL A 113 -1.07 1.01 1.03
C VAL A 113 -2.36 1.80 0.79
N PRO A 114 -3.14 1.45 -0.24
CA PRO A 114 -4.46 2.01 -0.40
C PRO A 114 -5.34 1.56 0.76
N LEU A 115 -6.29 2.42 1.17
CA LEU A 115 -7.30 2.19 2.20
C LEU A 115 -8.72 2.49 1.69
N SER A 116 -8.89 2.56 0.37
CA SER A 116 -10.18 2.90 -0.24
C SER A 116 -11.30 1.98 0.27
N GLY A 117 -12.35 2.58 0.84
CA GLY A 117 -13.51 1.85 1.36
C GLY A 117 -13.44 1.53 2.86
N VAL A 118 -12.43 2.02 3.58
CA VAL A 118 -12.39 1.94 5.05
C VAL A 118 -13.08 3.15 5.65
N GLY A 119 -14.18 2.89 6.36
CA GLY A 119 -14.86 3.89 7.16
C GLY A 119 -14.25 4.07 8.54
N ASP A 120 -14.89 4.94 9.32
CA ASP A 120 -14.56 5.11 10.74
C ASP A 120 -14.73 3.79 11.51
N GLY A 121 -13.78 3.50 12.41
CA GLY A 121 -13.79 2.27 13.21
C GLY A 121 -13.29 1.01 12.49
N GLY A 122 -12.82 1.12 11.25
CA GLY A 122 -12.12 0.04 10.56
C GLY A 122 -10.71 -0.21 11.11
N ARG A 123 -9.98 -1.15 10.49
CA ARG A 123 -8.61 -1.49 10.90
C ARG A 123 -7.73 -1.86 9.72
N VAL A 124 -6.49 -1.39 9.75
CA VAL A 124 -5.42 -1.89 8.88
C VAL A 124 -4.62 -2.93 9.64
N VAL A 125 -4.49 -4.14 9.10
CA VAL A 125 -3.88 -5.29 9.77
C VAL A 125 -2.66 -5.76 8.99
N PHE A 126 -1.49 -5.68 9.62
CA PHE A 126 -0.24 -6.23 9.12
C PHE A 126 -0.12 -7.68 9.60
N LYS A 127 -0.24 -8.62 8.68
CA LYS A 127 -0.19 -10.04 9.00
C LYS A 127 1.23 -10.48 9.31
N GLN A 128 1.33 -11.48 10.17
CA GLN A 128 2.57 -12.20 10.39
C GLN A 128 3.15 -12.65 9.03
N ALA A 129 4.42 -12.37 8.80
CA ALA A 129 5.10 -12.62 7.55
C ALA A 129 6.55 -13.06 7.80
N GLY A 130 6.94 -14.18 7.17
CA GLY A 130 8.30 -14.70 7.19
C GLY A 130 8.62 -15.63 8.36
N ASP A 131 9.92 -15.81 8.60
CA ASP A 131 10.48 -16.65 9.66
C ASP A 131 11.50 -15.87 10.52
N ALA A 132 12.24 -16.54 11.39
CA ALA A 132 13.19 -15.87 12.29
C ALA A 132 14.40 -15.21 11.56
N ALA A 133 14.69 -15.60 10.32
CA ALA A 133 15.80 -15.13 9.52
C ALA A 133 15.38 -14.16 8.41
N ASN A 134 14.22 -14.41 7.79
CA ASN A 134 13.69 -13.65 6.65
C ASN A 134 12.31 -13.11 6.99
N HIS A 135 12.23 -11.82 7.35
CA HIS A 135 10.99 -11.18 7.77
C HIS A 135 11.04 -9.67 7.58
N VAL A 136 9.90 -9.03 7.83
CA VAL A 136 9.75 -7.58 7.85
C VAL A 136 9.56 -7.12 9.29
N ARG A 137 10.06 -5.94 9.64
CA ARG A 137 9.73 -5.29 10.91
C ARG A 137 9.12 -3.94 10.67
N LEU A 138 8.09 -3.61 11.44
CA LEU A 138 7.46 -2.30 11.40
C LEU A 138 8.19 -1.35 12.34
N ILE A 139 8.37 -0.11 11.92
CA ILE A 139 9.05 0.90 12.73
C ILE A 139 8.05 1.52 13.71
N ALA A 140 8.44 1.66 14.98
CA ALA A 140 7.59 2.12 16.07
C ALA A 140 8.32 3.07 17.05
N ALA A 141 7.55 3.68 17.94
CA ALA A 141 8.05 4.39 19.12
C ALA A 141 8.60 3.40 20.16
N ASP A 142 9.61 3.81 20.93
CA ASP A 142 10.17 2.95 21.98
C ASP A 142 9.48 3.08 23.35
N THR A 143 8.86 4.23 23.64
CA THR A 143 8.28 4.50 24.96
C THR A 143 6.80 4.88 24.94
N THR A 144 6.21 5.10 23.77
CA THR A 144 4.83 5.59 23.66
C THR A 144 3.91 4.48 23.18
N TYR A 145 2.89 4.19 23.97
CA TYR A 145 1.73 3.42 23.55
C TYR A 145 0.70 4.39 22.99
N GLU A 146 0.13 4.07 21.82
CA GLU A 146 -0.99 4.82 21.27
C GLU A 146 -2.27 4.02 21.42
N SER A 147 -3.39 4.73 21.58
CA SER A 147 -4.71 4.09 21.66
C SER A 147 -5.06 3.31 20.40
N ASN A 148 -4.43 3.61 19.26
CA ASN A 148 -4.87 3.15 17.95
C ASN A 148 -4.02 2.00 17.39
N THR A 149 -2.92 1.62 18.04
CA THR A 149 -2.03 0.53 17.59
C THR A 149 -2.13 -0.69 18.49
N TYR A 150 -2.31 -1.86 17.89
CA TYR A 150 -2.58 -3.11 18.58
C TYR A 150 -1.73 -4.27 18.08
N LEU A 151 -1.43 -5.20 18.97
CA LEU A 151 -0.88 -6.53 18.74
C LEU A 151 -2.02 -7.55 18.89
N LEU A 152 -2.13 -8.48 17.94
CA LEU A 152 -3.02 -9.63 18.09
C LEU A 152 -2.36 -10.70 18.96
N GLN A 153 -2.95 -10.98 20.13
CA GLN A 153 -2.53 -12.04 21.04
C GLN A 153 -3.65 -13.08 21.15
N GLY A 154 -3.44 -14.24 20.52
CA GLY A 154 -4.51 -15.24 20.37
C GLY A 154 -5.66 -14.66 19.55
N SER A 155 -6.82 -14.49 20.18
CA SER A 155 -8.02 -13.89 19.58
C SER A 155 -8.29 -12.45 20.04
N SER A 156 -7.39 -11.85 20.84
CA SER A 156 -7.61 -10.55 21.47
C SER A 156 -6.61 -9.51 20.97
N TRP A 157 -7.10 -8.29 20.72
CA TRP A 157 -6.27 -7.15 20.37
C TRP A 157 -5.81 -6.43 21.63
N VAL A 158 -4.50 -6.33 21.83
CA VAL A 158 -3.88 -5.68 23.00
C VAL A 158 -3.10 -4.47 22.52
N GLN A 159 -3.22 -3.34 23.22
CA GLN A 159 -2.48 -2.14 22.86
C GLN A 159 -0.97 -2.39 22.86
N THR A 160 -0.27 -1.79 21.90
CA THR A 160 1.17 -1.93 21.75
C THR A 160 1.82 -0.59 21.42
N TYR A 161 3.12 -0.62 21.16
CA TYR A 161 3.89 0.56 20.81
C TYR A 161 3.31 1.25 19.57
N GLN A 162 3.30 2.58 19.60
CA GLN A 162 2.82 3.42 18.51
C GLN A 162 3.64 3.15 17.24
N LEU A 163 2.98 2.67 16.19
CA LEU A 163 3.60 2.50 14.87
C LEU A 163 3.91 3.85 14.22
N LYS A 164 4.94 3.91 13.38
CA LYS A 164 5.24 5.07 12.55
C LYS A 164 4.48 4.99 11.25
N TYR A 165 3.39 5.74 11.16
CA TYR A 165 2.50 5.76 10.00
C TYR A 165 1.89 7.15 9.77
N THR A 166 1.39 7.38 8.57
CA THR A 166 0.60 8.55 8.19
C THR A 166 -0.62 8.08 7.40
N MET A 167 -1.82 8.41 7.85
CA MET A 167 -3.06 8.18 7.10
C MET A 167 -3.49 9.45 6.39
N TYR A 168 -4.00 9.28 5.19
CA TYR A 168 -4.44 10.35 4.32
C TYR A 168 -5.93 10.17 4.01
N VAL A 169 -6.67 11.27 3.97
CA VAL A 169 -8.10 11.30 3.60
C VAL A 169 -8.28 12.07 2.30
N ALA A 170 -9.20 11.63 1.45
CA ALA A 170 -9.49 12.32 0.20
C ALA A 170 -10.23 13.64 0.48
N MET A 171 -9.60 14.77 0.22
CA MET A 171 -10.19 16.10 0.16
C MET A 171 -10.56 16.45 -1.29
N GLY A 172 -11.54 17.33 -1.47
CA GLY A 172 -12.27 17.55 -2.73
C GLY A 172 -11.45 18.00 -3.95
N ASN A 173 -10.15 18.22 -3.79
CA ASN A 173 -9.21 18.67 -4.80
C ASN A 173 -7.94 17.80 -4.89
N ASP A 174 -7.92 16.62 -4.27
CA ASP A 174 -6.75 15.74 -4.26
C ASP A 174 -6.54 15.01 -5.60
N TYR A 175 -5.27 14.72 -5.91
CA TYR A 175 -4.84 14.08 -7.16
C TYR A 175 -4.83 12.55 -7.07
N LEU A 176 -4.85 11.87 -8.22
CA LEU A 176 -4.97 10.42 -8.35
C LEU A 176 -3.64 9.70 -8.15
N THR A 177 -3.56 8.71 -7.26
CA THR A 177 -2.30 8.05 -6.87
C THR A 177 -2.28 6.53 -7.01
N HIS A 178 -3.37 5.80 -6.73
CA HIS A 178 -3.35 4.33 -6.85
C HIS A 178 -4.64 3.79 -7.44
N THR A 179 -4.53 2.64 -8.11
CA THR A 179 -5.69 1.88 -8.55
C THR A 179 -5.47 0.42 -8.23
N VAL A 180 -6.44 -0.18 -7.55
CA VAL A 180 -6.51 -1.63 -7.34
C VAL A 180 -7.47 -2.18 -8.39
N LEU A 181 -7.03 -3.19 -9.12
CA LEU A 181 -7.77 -3.84 -10.20
C LEU A 181 -8.04 -5.28 -9.76
N ASP A 182 -9.30 -5.56 -9.39
CA ASP A 182 -9.83 -6.89 -9.02
C ASP A 182 -8.93 -7.73 -8.09
N ASN A 183 -8.29 -7.11 -7.08
CA ASN A 183 -7.35 -7.74 -6.14
C ASN A 183 -6.14 -8.47 -6.79
N THR A 184 -5.88 -8.25 -8.08
CA THR A 184 -4.84 -8.96 -8.84
C THR A 184 -3.79 -8.04 -9.44
N ALA A 185 -4.09 -6.75 -9.57
CA ALA A 185 -3.11 -5.76 -10.00
C ALA A 185 -3.26 -4.45 -9.22
N PHE A 186 -2.15 -3.76 -9.00
CA PHE A 186 -2.17 -2.41 -8.43
C PHE A 186 -1.14 -1.49 -9.08
N THR A 187 -1.49 -0.20 -9.16
CA THR A 187 -0.60 0.85 -9.65
C THR A 187 -0.04 1.66 -8.50
N TRP A 188 1.29 1.79 -8.44
CA TRP A 188 2.00 2.68 -7.54
C TRP A 188 2.57 3.87 -8.26
N LEU A 189 2.37 5.04 -7.67
CA LEU A 189 3.05 6.26 -8.02
C LEU A 189 4.08 6.56 -6.92
N LYS A 190 5.33 6.79 -7.31
CA LYS A 190 6.40 7.27 -6.44
C LYS A 190 6.62 8.74 -6.71
N TYR A 191 6.90 9.49 -5.67
CA TYR A 191 7.18 10.91 -5.73
C TYR A 191 8.55 11.21 -5.16
N ASP A 192 9.19 12.28 -5.62
CA ASP A 192 10.36 12.84 -4.95
C ASP A 192 9.96 13.65 -3.69
N ALA A 193 10.97 14.19 -3.00
CA ALA A 193 10.76 14.99 -1.80
C ALA A 193 10.02 16.32 -2.05
N ASP A 194 10.00 16.78 -3.31
CA ASP A 194 9.34 18.00 -3.75
C ASP A 194 7.91 17.74 -4.25
N GLY A 195 7.45 16.49 -4.22
CA GLY A 195 6.10 16.07 -4.63
C GLY A 195 5.94 15.82 -6.13
N ASN A 196 7.02 15.76 -6.91
CA ASN A 196 6.94 15.42 -8.33
C ASN A 196 6.89 13.90 -8.52
N LEU A 197 6.02 13.42 -9.40
CA LEU A 197 5.86 12.00 -9.72
C LEU A 197 7.12 11.47 -10.41
N THR A 198 7.93 10.65 -9.75
CA THR A 198 9.17 10.09 -10.33
C THR A 198 8.97 8.76 -11.03
N GLU A 199 8.02 7.94 -10.59
CA GLU A 199 7.85 6.58 -11.12
C GLU A 199 6.40 6.09 -11.01
N VAL A 200 5.90 5.47 -12.07
CA VAL A 200 4.65 4.72 -12.11
C VAL A 200 4.98 3.24 -12.26
N CYS A 201 4.64 2.43 -11.27
CA CYS A 201 4.79 0.98 -11.34
C CYS A 201 3.42 0.31 -11.40
N ARG A 202 3.17 -0.48 -12.45
CA ARG A 202 2.07 -1.44 -12.48
C ARG A 202 2.58 -2.80 -12.02
N TRP A 203 1.88 -3.37 -11.05
CA TRP A 203 2.16 -4.68 -10.50
C TRP A 203 1.00 -5.61 -10.78
N MET A 204 1.32 -6.87 -11.10
CA MET A 204 0.32 -7.92 -11.28
C MET A 204 0.75 -9.19 -10.52
N LEU A 205 -0.23 -9.88 -9.95
CA LEU A 205 -0.08 -11.25 -9.45
C LEU A 205 0.06 -12.20 -10.65
N ASN A 206 1.15 -12.95 -10.69
CA ASN A 206 1.31 -14.09 -11.57
C ASN A 206 0.40 -15.25 -11.11
N VAL A 207 0.21 -16.23 -11.99
CA VAL A 207 -0.61 -17.44 -11.74
C VAL A 207 -0.18 -18.20 -10.49
N ASP A 208 1.09 -18.10 -10.11
CA ASP A 208 1.68 -18.79 -8.96
C ASP A 208 1.59 -17.98 -7.65
N GLY A 209 0.95 -16.79 -7.67
CA GLY A 209 0.81 -15.92 -6.50
C GLY A 209 1.97 -14.93 -6.28
N GLU A 210 3.02 -14.98 -7.10
CA GLU A 210 4.13 -14.03 -7.05
C GLU A 210 3.77 -12.69 -7.70
N VAL A 211 4.19 -11.58 -7.08
CA VAL A 211 3.91 -10.22 -7.56
C VAL A 211 5.09 -9.71 -8.40
N ALA A 212 4.86 -9.51 -9.70
CA ALA A 212 5.85 -8.98 -10.64
C ALA A 212 5.57 -7.52 -11.00
N VAL A 213 6.64 -6.72 -11.18
CA VAL A 213 6.51 -5.42 -11.86
C VAL A 213 6.25 -5.75 -13.32
N TYR A 214 5.11 -5.32 -13.83
CA TYR A 214 4.76 -5.55 -15.23
C TYR A 214 5.16 -4.36 -16.09
N ASP A 215 4.86 -3.15 -15.63
CA ASP A 215 5.29 -1.91 -16.27
C ASP A 215 5.92 -1.01 -15.22
N ARG A 216 7.09 -0.43 -15.54
CA ARG A 216 7.66 0.68 -14.79
C ARG A 216 7.83 1.85 -15.74
N ILE A 217 7.28 3.00 -15.41
CA ILE A 217 7.45 4.24 -16.17
C ILE A 217 8.14 5.24 -15.27
N GLN A 218 9.33 5.68 -15.65
CA GLN A 218 10.02 6.77 -14.97
C GLN A 218 9.68 8.09 -15.64
N VAL A 219 9.49 9.12 -14.82
CA VAL A 219 9.15 10.46 -15.28
C VAL A 219 10.31 11.39 -14.95
N SER A 220 10.79 12.12 -15.94
CA SER A 220 11.84 13.13 -15.77
C SER A 220 11.26 14.53 -15.90
N TYR A 221 11.84 15.48 -15.16
CA TYR A 221 11.36 16.87 -15.09
C TYR A 221 12.43 17.86 -15.53
N VAL A 222 12.00 18.96 -16.15
CA VAL A 222 12.78 20.18 -16.33
C VAL A 222 11.91 21.33 -15.83
N ASP A 223 12.42 22.10 -14.86
CA ASP A 223 11.71 23.22 -14.23
C ASP A 223 10.29 22.87 -13.71
N GLY A 224 10.15 21.67 -13.13
CA GLY A 224 8.86 21.19 -12.61
C GLY A 224 7.87 20.70 -13.68
N VAL A 225 8.27 20.67 -14.96
CA VAL A 225 7.46 20.15 -16.06
C VAL A 225 7.94 18.74 -16.44
N PRO A 226 7.05 17.72 -16.51
CA PRO A 226 7.41 16.41 -17.03
C PRO A 226 7.85 16.51 -18.50
N VAL A 227 9.08 16.08 -18.80
CA VAL A 227 9.66 16.12 -20.16
C VAL A 227 9.84 14.75 -20.79
N GLU A 228 9.93 13.69 -19.99
CA GLU A 228 10.16 12.34 -20.50
C GLU A 228 9.42 11.30 -19.66
N TRP A 229 8.78 10.35 -20.33
CA TRP A 229 8.13 9.19 -19.73
C TRP A 229 8.77 7.94 -20.32
N LYS A 230 9.65 7.29 -19.55
CA LYS A 230 10.45 6.17 -20.03
C LYS A 230 9.94 4.88 -19.43
N VAL A 231 9.55 3.93 -20.29
CA VAL A 231 9.29 2.55 -19.86
C VAL A 231 10.64 1.90 -19.51
N VAL A 232 10.77 1.41 -18.29
CA VAL A 232 11.95 0.74 -17.76
C VAL A 232 11.60 -0.73 -17.54
N PRO A 233 12.44 -1.67 -18.01
CA PRO A 233 12.24 -3.10 -17.73
C PRO A 233 12.41 -3.45 -16.24
#